data_AF-A0A9X0BH17-F1
#
_entry.id   AF-A0A9X0BH17-F1
#
_cell.length_a   1.000
_cell.length_b   1.000
_cell.length_c   1.000
_cell.angle_alpha   90.00
_cell.angle_beta   90.00
_cell.angle_gamma   90.00
#
_symmetry.space_group_name_H-M   'P 1'
#
loop_
_entity.id
_entity.type
_entity.pdbx_description
1 polymer ?
#
loop_
_entity_poly.entity_id
_entity_poly.type
_entity_poly.pdbx_seq_one_letter_code
_entity_poly.pdbx_strand_id
1 'polypeptide(L)'
;MDAAYCPIDDDGDYIQLHTIIASGDAALVVHREDIAIKMAIVYEHYTLEQAEENRSKIRREQEVWRRIQPDFSTPVQGIIQCLGLRGDTVEMRYMSGGTLLKWLEHRARPSIQLQKRWFRQLAIGLHNLHQRRVIHGDLLSRNILMDGSLNVAICDLGASSVLPIDTVMVDAVDDYNCSIWTDLCQLGLVFYEIATGRMTGISLYGHGGSDNSVASFPSRDMLPALSKRLWARDIIETCWREGGYGAAGAAGILAKLDKVKVPRRRR
;
A
#
# COMPACT_ATOMS: atom_id res chain seq x y z
N MET A 1 11.98 31.49 -9.93
CA MET A 1 11.11 30.29 -9.85
C MET A 1 9.73 30.82 -9.57
N ASP A 2 8.76 30.51 -10.43
CA ASP A 2 7.40 31.05 -10.31
C ASP A 2 6.71 30.47 -9.08
N ALA A 3 6.18 31.36 -8.23
CA ALA A 3 5.36 31.01 -7.08
C ALA A 3 4.12 30.15 -7.46
N ALA A 4 3.71 30.21 -8.74
CA ALA A 4 2.60 29.45 -9.29
C ALA A 4 2.75 27.92 -9.21
N TYR A 5 3.97 27.38 -9.03
CA TYR A 5 4.23 25.94 -8.98
C TYR A 5 4.56 25.43 -7.56
N CYS A 6 4.42 26.27 -6.54
CA CYS A 6 4.70 25.88 -5.16
C CYS A 6 3.38 25.65 -4.41
N PRO A 7 3.13 24.43 -3.87
CA PRO A 7 1.94 24.19 -3.06
C PRO A 7 1.94 25.06 -1.80
N ILE A 8 0.75 25.40 -1.30
CA ILE A 8 0.53 26.13 -0.06
C ILE A 8 -0.07 25.21 1.01
N ASP A 9 0.17 25.52 2.28
CA ASP A 9 -0.50 24.85 3.40
C ASP A 9 -1.84 25.51 3.75
N ASP A 10 -2.48 25.03 4.82
CA ASP A 10 -3.81 25.51 5.24
C ASP A 10 -3.81 26.96 5.76
N ASP A 11 -2.64 27.50 6.13
CA ASP A 11 -2.45 28.90 6.53
C ASP A 11 -2.17 29.80 5.32
N GLY A 12 -1.98 29.21 4.13
CA GLY A 12 -1.66 29.91 2.88
C GLY A 12 -0.17 30.13 2.67
N ASP A 13 0.69 29.55 3.51
CA ASP A 13 2.13 29.68 3.41
C ASP A 13 2.70 28.65 2.41
N TYR A 14 3.69 29.06 1.61
CA TYR A 14 4.31 28.17 0.65
C TYR A 14 5.09 27.03 1.33
N ILE A 15 4.80 25.80 0.91
CA ILE A 15 5.51 24.61 1.37
C ILE A 15 6.91 24.58 0.78
N GLN A 16 7.91 24.41 1.64
CA GLN A 16 9.30 24.35 1.21
C GLN A 16 9.58 23.08 0.38
N LEU A 17 9.94 23.24 -0.90
CA LEU A 17 10.09 22.13 -1.85
C LEU A 17 11.00 20.98 -1.35
N HIS A 18 12.08 21.29 -0.63
CA HIS A 18 13.02 20.28 -0.13
C HIS A 18 12.43 19.38 0.98
N THR A 19 11.30 19.79 1.57
CA THR A 19 10.58 19.01 2.58
C THR A 19 9.58 18.04 1.95
N ILE A 20 9.23 18.22 0.67
CA ILE A 20 8.32 17.34 -0.05
C ILE A 20 9.05 16.04 -0.42
N ILE A 21 8.58 14.91 0.11
CA ILE A 21 9.18 13.58 -0.10
C ILE A 21 8.39 12.72 -1.08
N ALA A 22 7.12 13.06 -1.32
CA ALA A 22 6.27 12.43 -2.31
C ALA A 22 5.18 13.40 -2.80
N SER A 23 4.73 13.21 -4.04
CA SER A 23 3.59 13.90 -4.62
C SER A 23 2.82 12.91 -5.50
N GLY A 24 1.50 12.93 -5.43
CA GLY A 24 0.58 12.25 -6.33
C GLY A 24 -0.33 13.26 -7.02
N ASP A 25 -1.49 12.80 -7.48
CA ASP A 25 -2.41 13.64 -8.26
C ASP A 25 -3.17 14.66 -7.39
N ALA A 26 -3.52 14.29 -6.17
CA ALA A 26 -4.33 15.11 -5.26
C ALA A 26 -3.65 15.44 -3.93
N ALA A 27 -2.56 14.74 -3.60
CA ALA A 27 -1.93 14.81 -2.30
C ALA A 27 -0.41 14.85 -2.42
N LEU A 28 0.22 15.56 -1.49
CA LEU A 28 1.67 15.53 -1.29
C LEU A 28 1.99 15.06 0.11
N VAL A 29 3.24 14.63 0.31
CA VAL A 29 3.75 14.24 1.62
C VAL A 29 4.96 15.10 1.96
N VAL A 30 4.88 15.80 3.09
CA VAL A 30 5.95 16.60 3.65
C VAL A 30 6.63 15.85 4.79
N HIS A 31 7.95 15.93 4.86
CA HIS A 31 8.75 15.42 5.96
C HIS A 31 9.11 16.54 6.93
N ARG A 32 8.76 16.36 8.21
CA ARG A 32 9.16 17.25 9.32
C ARG A 32 9.67 16.38 10.47
N GLU A 33 10.97 16.45 10.75
CA GLU A 33 11.66 15.67 11.80
C GLU A 33 11.50 14.15 11.65
N ASP A 34 10.61 13.52 12.42
CA ASP A 34 10.31 12.07 12.37
C ASP A 34 8.86 11.80 11.88
N ILE A 35 8.20 12.81 11.32
CA ILE A 35 6.80 12.79 10.88
C ILE A 35 6.72 13.00 9.38
N ALA A 36 5.93 12.15 8.72
CA ALA A 36 5.46 12.34 7.35
C ALA A 36 4.02 12.84 7.40
N ILE A 37 3.78 14.03 6.85
CA ILE A 37 2.46 14.69 6.84
C ILE A 37 1.91 14.60 5.42
N LYS A 38 0.86 13.81 5.23
CA LYS A 38 0.12 13.77 3.96
C LYS A 38 -0.96 14.84 3.98
N MET A 39 -1.01 15.67 2.96
CA MET A 39 -1.97 16.77 2.83
C MET A 39 -2.38 16.97 1.37
N ALA A 40 -3.48 17.68 1.16
CA ALA A 40 -3.98 18.00 -0.17
C ALA A 40 -3.00 18.90 -0.93
N ILE A 41 -2.87 18.68 -2.23
CA ILE A 41 -2.18 19.64 -3.10
C ILE A 41 -3.11 20.82 -3.33
N VAL A 42 -2.67 22.00 -2.90
CA VAL A 42 -3.35 23.27 -3.14
C VAL A 42 -2.31 24.24 -3.66
N TYR A 43 -2.59 24.89 -4.79
CA TYR A 43 -1.80 26.01 -5.28
C TYR A 43 -2.61 27.31 -5.11
N GLU A 44 -1.91 28.44 -5.00
CA GLU A 44 -2.55 29.76 -4.83
C GLU A 44 -3.58 30.08 -5.93
N HIS A 45 -3.37 29.57 -7.15
CA HIS A 45 -4.26 29.79 -8.29
C HIS A 45 -5.44 28.81 -8.38
N TYR A 46 -5.54 27.83 -7.48
CA TYR A 46 -6.67 26.90 -7.46
C TYR A 46 -7.96 27.62 -7.05
N THR A 47 -9.07 27.21 -7.66
CA THR A 47 -10.39 27.58 -7.14
C THR A 47 -10.66 26.87 -5.81
N LEU A 48 -11.62 27.39 -5.04
CA LEU A 48 -12.06 26.73 -3.81
C LEU A 48 -12.57 25.31 -4.08
N GLU A 49 -13.21 25.08 -5.23
CA GLU A 49 -13.71 23.77 -5.65
C GLU A 49 -12.56 22.79 -5.91
N GLN A 50 -11.53 23.19 -6.66
CA GLN A 50 -10.36 22.33 -6.93
C GLN A 50 -9.61 21.98 -5.65
N ALA A 51 -9.43 22.95 -4.74
CA ALA A 51 -8.80 22.70 -3.45
C ALA A 51 -9.64 21.75 -2.58
N GLU A 52 -10.97 21.91 -2.60
CA GLU A 52 -11.90 21.08 -1.85
C GLU A 52 -11.98 19.65 -2.40
N GLU A 53 -11.90 19.45 -3.72
CA GLU A 53 -11.81 18.12 -4.34
C GLU A 53 -10.59 17.35 -3.79
N ASN A 54 -9.42 17.99 -3.73
CA ASN A 54 -8.22 17.37 -3.18
C ASN A 54 -8.31 17.12 -1.67
N ARG A 55 -8.85 18.07 -0.90
CA ARG A 55 -9.07 17.90 0.55
C ARG A 55 -10.06 16.78 0.85
N SER A 56 -11.12 16.64 0.04
CA SER A 56 -12.12 15.58 0.21
C SER A 56 -11.50 14.18 0.07
N LYS A 57 -10.49 14.02 -0.80
CA LYS A 57 -9.72 12.77 -0.95
C LYS A 57 -8.90 12.47 0.31
N ILE A 58 -8.31 13.47 0.96
CA ILE A 58 -7.64 13.28 2.25
C ILE A 58 -8.64 12.88 3.34
N ARG A 59 -9.79 13.55 3.43
CA ARG A 59 -10.84 13.20 4.41
C ARG A 59 -11.37 11.79 4.21
N ARG A 60 -11.52 11.34 2.96
CA ARG A 60 -11.90 9.95 2.66
C ARG A 60 -10.87 8.95 3.20
N GLU A 61 -9.58 9.22 3.00
CA GLU A 61 -8.50 8.39 3.57
C GLU A 61 -8.49 8.42 5.10
N GLN A 62 -8.77 9.57 5.72
CA GLN A 62 -8.89 9.69 7.18
C GLN A 62 -9.94 8.74 7.78
N GLU A 63 -11.04 8.46 7.08
CA GLU A 63 -12.03 7.49 7.55
C GLU A 63 -11.46 6.07 7.64
N VAL A 64 -10.56 5.71 6.73
CA VAL A 64 -9.83 4.45 6.79
C VAL A 64 -8.94 4.42 8.03
N TRP A 65 -8.21 5.50 8.30
CA TRP A 65 -7.37 5.62 9.50
C TRP A 65 -8.17 5.50 10.80
N ARG A 66 -9.33 6.17 10.89
CA ARG A 66 -10.23 6.06 12.04
C ARG A 66 -10.75 4.64 12.22
N ARG A 67 -11.02 3.92 11.12
CA ARG A 67 -11.42 2.50 11.18
C ARG A 67 -10.31 1.61 11.71
N ILE A 68 -9.05 1.83 11.29
CA ILE A 68 -7.98 0.89 11.59
C ILE A 68 -7.21 1.16 12.87
N GLN A 69 -7.10 2.44 13.26
CA GLN A 69 -6.34 2.90 14.42
C GLN A 69 -7.11 3.97 15.19
N PRO A 70 -8.27 3.62 15.80
CA PRO A 70 -9.22 4.58 16.36
C PRO A 70 -8.65 5.46 17.49
N ASP A 71 -7.64 4.98 18.22
CA ASP A 71 -7.01 5.71 19.32
C ASP A 71 -5.67 6.39 18.94
N PHE A 72 -5.16 6.15 17.73
CA PHE A 72 -3.84 6.55 17.23
C PHE A 72 -2.62 6.16 18.10
N SER A 73 -2.82 5.54 19.26
CA SER A 73 -1.80 5.18 20.25
C SER A 73 -1.28 3.76 20.07
N THR A 74 -2.13 2.85 19.57
CA THR A 74 -1.79 1.43 19.38
C THR A 74 -1.43 1.16 17.91
N PRO A 75 -0.16 0.88 17.56
CA PRO A 75 0.22 0.62 16.18
C PRO A 75 -0.41 -0.68 15.66
N VAL A 76 -0.90 -0.66 14.42
CA VAL A 76 -1.37 -1.88 13.74
C VAL A 76 -0.21 -2.53 13.00
N GLN A 77 0.13 -3.76 13.37
CA GLN A 77 1.29 -4.45 12.80
C GLN A 77 1.17 -4.60 11.27
N GLY A 78 2.25 -4.24 10.57
CA GLY A 78 2.34 -4.38 9.11
C GLY A 78 1.71 -3.21 8.33
N ILE A 79 1.17 -2.21 9.01
CA ILE A 79 0.67 -0.94 8.44
C ILE A 79 1.49 0.20 9.05
N ILE A 80 1.75 1.26 8.27
CA ILE A 80 2.44 2.45 8.79
C ILE A 80 1.64 3.04 9.96
N GLN A 81 2.35 3.50 11.00
CA GLN A 81 1.69 4.08 12.17
C GLN A 81 1.19 5.49 11.82
N CYS A 82 -0.12 5.70 11.93
CA CYS A 82 -0.71 7.02 12.00
C CYS A 82 -0.45 7.61 13.39
N LEU A 83 0.02 8.85 13.45
CA LEU A 83 0.31 9.58 14.69
C LEU A 83 -0.84 10.51 15.09
N GLY A 84 -1.66 10.90 14.11
CA GLY A 84 -2.83 11.73 14.35
C GLY A 84 -3.41 12.27 13.05
N LEU A 85 -4.62 12.82 13.16
CA LEU A 85 -5.31 13.55 12.11
C LEU A 85 -5.45 15.00 12.57
N ARG A 86 -4.93 15.96 11.81
CA ARG A 86 -5.02 17.40 12.12
C ARG A 86 -5.58 18.14 10.92
N GLY A 87 -6.75 18.76 11.06
CA GLY A 87 -7.45 19.33 9.91
C GLY A 87 -7.61 18.30 8.78
N ASP A 88 -7.30 18.71 7.55
CA ASP A 88 -7.30 17.84 6.37
C ASP A 88 -5.91 17.22 6.09
N THR A 89 -5.23 16.77 7.15
CA THR A 89 -3.94 16.09 7.05
C THR A 89 -3.93 14.73 7.74
N VAL A 90 -3.01 13.87 7.34
CA VAL A 90 -2.68 12.60 8.01
C VAL A 90 -1.22 12.65 8.44
N GLU A 91 -0.97 12.66 9.74
CA GLU A 91 0.38 12.57 10.30
C GLU A 91 0.76 11.09 10.49
N MET A 92 1.87 10.66 9.93
CA MET A 92 2.36 9.29 10.00
C MET A 92 3.81 9.27 10.47
N ARG A 93 4.25 8.15 11.06
CA ARG A 93 5.67 7.93 11.33
C ARG A 93 6.46 8.01 10.02
N TYR A 94 7.55 8.78 10.00
CA TYR A 94 8.45 8.78 8.86
C TYR A 94 9.19 7.44 8.69
N MET A 95 9.22 6.93 7.46
CA MET A 95 9.84 5.66 7.10
C MET A 95 11.09 5.91 6.26
N SER A 96 12.24 6.04 6.94
CA SER A 96 13.52 6.52 6.37
C SER A 96 14.14 5.63 5.29
N GLY A 97 13.68 4.38 5.15
CA GLY A 97 14.10 3.47 4.08
C GLY A 97 13.42 3.75 2.73
N GLY A 98 12.43 4.65 2.68
CA GLY A 98 11.67 4.97 1.48
C GLY A 98 10.79 3.82 1.02
N THR A 99 10.37 3.85 -0.26
CA THR A 99 9.48 2.83 -0.83
C THR A 99 10.23 1.56 -1.19
N LEU A 100 9.53 0.41 -1.07
CA LEU A 100 10.03 -0.88 -1.50
C LEU A 100 10.36 -0.88 -3.00
N LEU A 101 9.56 -0.21 -3.82
CA LEU A 101 9.83 -0.02 -5.25
C LEU A 101 11.24 0.57 -5.48
N LYS A 102 11.52 1.74 -4.90
CA LYS A 102 12.82 2.42 -5.04
C LYS A 102 13.97 1.52 -4.55
N TRP A 103 13.75 0.77 -3.48
CA TRP A 103 14.77 -0.15 -2.96
C TRP A 103 15.06 -1.31 -3.92
N LEU A 104 14.02 -1.89 -4.53
CA LEU A 104 14.18 -3.00 -5.48
C LEU A 104 14.82 -2.56 -6.80
N GLU A 105 14.62 -1.30 -7.22
CA GLU A 105 15.26 -0.72 -8.40
C GLU A 105 16.78 -0.51 -8.22
N HIS A 106 17.20 -0.12 -7.02
CA HIS A 106 18.58 0.31 -6.77
C HIS A 106 19.45 -0.75 -6.10
N ARG A 107 18.88 -1.87 -5.63
CA ARG A 107 19.62 -2.88 -4.86
C ARG A 107 19.52 -4.28 -5.45
N ALA A 108 20.53 -5.08 -5.11
CA ALA A 108 20.51 -6.50 -5.40
C ALA A 108 19.34 -7.20 -4.70
N ARG A 109 18.88 -8.30 -5.30
CA ARG A 109 17.82 -9.15 -4.77
C ARG A 109 18.06 -9.49 -3.29
N PRO A 110 17.07 -9.28 -2.41
CA PRO A 110 17.21 -9.52 -0.97
C PRO A 110 17.47 -11.01 -0.69
N SER A 111 18.08 -11.32 0.46
CA SER A 111 18.23 -12.71 0.90
C SER A 111 16.88 -13.39 1.13
N ILE A 112 16.80 -14.72 0.99
CA ILE A 112 15.55 -15.47 1.23
C ILE A 112 15.00 -15.22 2.64
N GLN A 113 15.89 -15.06 3.64
CA GLN A 113 15.50 -14.72 5.01
C GLN A 113 14.78 -13.37 5.07
N LEU A 114 15.33 -12.35 4.40
CA LEU A 114 14.73 -11.02 4.34
C LEU A 114 13.43 -11.03 3.54
N GLN A 115 13.38 -11.73 2.40
CA GLN A 115 12.16 -11.92 1.62
C GLN A 115 11.05 -12.56 2.48
N LYS A 116 11.37 -13.63 3.21
CA LYS A 116 10.42 -14.32 4.10
C LYS A 116 9.92 -13.39 5.21
N ARG A 117 10.80 -12.53 5.77
CA ARG A 117 10.42 -11.52 6.77
C ARG A 117 9.43 -10.51 6.19
N TRP A 118 9.72 -9.97 5.01
CA TRP A 118 8.84 -9.02 4.33
C TRP A 118 7.50 -9.63 3.96
N PHE A 119 7.48 -10.86 3.44
CA PHE A 119 6.24 -11.56 3.11
C PHE A 119 5.34 -11.70 4.34
N ARG A 120 5.93 -12.03 5.51
CA ARG A 120 5.17 -12.09 6.77
C ARG A 120 4.63 -10.74 7.18
N GLN A 121 5.45 -9.68 7.17
CA GLN A 121 5.03 -8.33 7.57
C GLN A 121 3.87 -7.83 6.71
N LEU A 122 3.95 -8.01 5.39
CA LEU A 122 2.90 -7.59 4.46
C LEU A 122 1.64 -8.45 4.58
N ALA A 123 1.78 -9.77 4.74
CA ALA A 123 0.62 -10.64 4.96
C ALA A 123 -0.09 -10.32 6.29
N ILE A 124 0.65 -9.97 7.35
CA ILE A 124 0.07 -9.50 8.62
C ILE A 124 -0.65 -8.16 8.42
N GLY A 125 -0.04 -7.21 7.71
CA GLY A 125 -0.66 -5.90 7.43
C GLY A 125 -1.96 -6.06 6.66
N LEU A 126 -1.95 -6.84 5.58
CA LEU A 126 -3.15 -7.08 4.78
C LEU A 126 -4.24 -7.83 5.56
N HIS A 127 -3.86 -8.83 6.35
CA HIS A 127 -4.80 -9.52 7.24
C HIS A 127 -5.48 -8.55 8.21
N ASN A 128 -4.71 -7.62 8.79
CA ASN A 128 -5.25 -6.62 9.72
C ASN A 128 -6.23 -5.65 9.05
N LEU A 129 -5.98 -5.24 7.80
CA LEU A 129 -6.92 -4.44 7.00
C LEU A 129 -8.23 -5.20 6.77
N HIS A 130 -8.14 -6.44 6.27
CA HIS A 130 -9.30 -7.26 5.95
C HIS A 130 -10.15 -7.59 7.19
N GLN A 131 -9.52 -7.83 8.34
CA GLN A 131 -10.23 -8.03 9.63
C GLN A 131 -11.03 -6.82 10.08
N ARG A 132 -10.64 -5.61 9.65
CA ARG A 132 -11.31 -4.34 9.97
C ARG A 132 -12.25 -3.88 8.86
N ARG A 133 -12.55 -4.79 7.92
CA ARG A 133 -13.41 -4.57 6.77
C ARG A 133 -12.90 -3.45 5.87
N VAL A 134 -11.59 -3.40 5.68
CA VAL A 134 -10.93 -2.48 4.75
C VAL A 134 -10.34 -3.28 3.60
N ILE A 135 -10.70 -2.93 2.37
CA ILE A 135 -10.03 -3.38 1.14
C ILE A 135 -9.01 -2.31 0.78
N HIS A 136 -7.77 -2.70 0.46
CA HIS A 136 -6.70 -1.74 0.17
C HIS A 136 -6.87 -1.08 -1.20
N GLY A 137 -7.16 -1.87 -2.23
CA GLY A 137 -7.43 -1.40 -3.61
C GLY A 137 -6.18 -1.10 -4.45
N ASP A 138 -5.08 -0.66 -3.82
CA ASP A 138 -3.83 -0.33 -4.54
C ASP A 138 -2.55 -0.89 -3.88
N LEU A 139 -2.51 -2.21 -3.62
CA LEU A 139 -1.43 -2.82 -2.85
C LEU A 139 -0.19 -3.16 -3.70
N LEU A 140 0.57 -2.14 -4.10
CA LEU A 140 1.75 -2.25 -4.96
C LEU A 140 3.04 -1.86 -4.23
N SER A 141 4.21 -2.18 -4.79
CA SER A 141 5.51 -1.94 -4.14
C SER A 141 5.85 -0.46 -3.91
N ARG A 142 5.18 0.47 -4.60
CA ARG A 142 5.24 1.91 -4.31
C ARG A 142 4.54 2.29 -3.00
N ASN A 143 3.51 1.53 -2.61
CA ASN A 143 2.69 1.73 -1.41
C ASN A 143 3.14 0.84 -0.24
N ILE A 144 4.42 0.46 -0.26
CA ILE A 144 5.08 -0.25 0.84
C ILE A 144 6.31 0.54 1.21
N LEU A 145 6.39 0.97 2.46
CA LEU A 145 7.49 1.75 3.00
C LEU A 145 8.40 0.91 3.90
N MET A 146 9.64 1.36 4.08
CA MET A 146 10.63 0.72 4.94
C MET A 146 11.18 1.64 6.02
N ASP A 147 11.42 1.09 7.20
CA ASP A 147 12.18 1.78 8.25
C ASP A 147 13.70 1.55 8.09
N GLY A 148 14.49 2.20 8.94
CA GLY A 148 15.95 2.04 8.97
C GLY A 148 16.44 0.63 9.34
N SER A 149 15.56 -0.24 9.85
CA SER A 149 15.83 -1.66 10.16
C SER A 149 15.39 -2.61 9.04
N LEU A 150 14.99 -2.07 7.89
CA LEU A 150 14.45 -2.78 6.74
C LEU A 150 13.17 -3.57 7.08
N ASN A 151 12.36 -3.12 8.04
CA ASN A 151 11.00 -3.63 8.20
C ASN A 151 10.10 -2.94 7.18
N VAL A 152 9.19 -3.70 6.58
CA VAL A 152 8.22 -3.17 5.63
C VAL A 152 6.87 -2.95 6.29
N ALA A 153 6.16 -1.90 5.86
CA ALA A 153 4.78 -1.64 6.24
C ALA A 153 3.98 -1.16 5.03
N ILE A 154 2.71 -1.55 4.96
CA ILE A 154 1.75 -1.06 3.97
C ILE A 154 1.44 0.42 4.30
N CYS A 155 1.36 1.25 3.28
CA CYS A 155 0.97 2.66 3.40
C CYS A 155 0.00 3.04 2.28
N ASP A 156 -0.42 4.30 2.30
CA ASP A 156 -1.28 4.93 1.29
C ASP A 156 -2.66 4.27 1.17
N LEU A 157 -3.60 4.77 1.97
CA LEU A 157 -4.96 4.24 2.05
C LEU A 157 -5.94 5.05 1.21
N GLY A 158 -5.45 5.89 0.30
CA GLY A 158 -6.27 6.80 -0.51
C GLY A 158 -7.21 6.08 -1.48
N ALA A 159 -6.84 4.86 -1.92
CA ALA A 159 -7.67 4.00 -2.76
C ALA A 159 -8.49 2.97 -1.96
N SER A 160 -8.41 3.00 -0.64
CA SER A 160 -9.03 1.98 0.21
C SER A 160 -10.52 2.22 0.40
N SER A 161 -11.26 1.12 0.55
CA SER A 161 -12.70 1.12 0.81
C SER A 161 -12.99 0.57 2.20
N VAL A 162 -13.79 1.32 2.96
CA VAL A 162 -14.28 0.91 4.28
C VAL A 162 -15.66 0.28 4.11
N LEU A 163 -15.77 -1.03 4.37
CA LEU A 163 -17.02 -1.77 4.28
C LEU A 163 -17.77 -1.78 5.63
N PRO A 164 -19.09 -2.06 5.62
CA PRO A 164 -19.86 -2.32 6.84
C PRO A 164 -19.25 -3.42 7.72
N ILE A 165 -19.46 -3.34 9.03
CA ILE A 165 -18.78 -4.22 9.99
C ILE A 165 -19.21 -5.69 9.87
N ASP A 166 -20.48 -5.89 9.50
CA ASP A 166 -21.16 -7.17 9.32
C ASP A 166 -20.91 -7.78 7.92
N THR A 167 -20.22 -7.07 7.03
CA THR A 167 -19.89 -7.57 5.70
C THR A 167 -19.09 -8.88 5.74
N VAL A 168 -19.56 -9.87 4.99
CA VAL A 168 -18.84 -11.12 4.74
C VAL A 168 -17.79 -10.87 3.66
N MET A 169 -16.55 -10.60 4.08
CA MET A 169 -15.47 -10.13 3.20
C MET A 169 -15.13 -11.05 2.01
N VAL A 170 -15.40 -12.35 2.10
CA VAL A 170 -15.07 -13.31 1.02
C VAL A 170 -15.96 -13.14 -0.20
N ASP A 171 -17.16 -12.59 -0.02
CA ASP A 171 -18.16 -12.36 -1.06
C ASP A 171 -18.29 -10.85 -1.38
N ALA A 172 -17.53 -10.01 -0.70
CA ALA A 172 -17.62 -8.56 -0.80
C ALA A 172 -16.79 -8.03 -1.98
N VAL A 173 -17.41 -7.13 -2.72
CA VAL A 173 -16.77 -6.25 -3.70
C VAL A 173 -17.14 -4.81 -3.37
N ASP A 174 -16.21 -3.88 -3.54
CA ASP A 174 -16.51 -2.44 -3.44
C ASP A 174 -16.96 -1.85 -4.79
N ASP A 175 -17.22 -0.54 -4.80
CA ASP A 175 -17.69 0.19 -5.98
C ASP A 175 -16.67 0.18 -7.14
N TYR A 176 -15.40 -0.12 -6.85
CA TYR A 176 -14.32 -0.24 -7.82
C TYR A 176 -14.05 -1.70 -8.22
N ASN A 177 -14.94 -2.63 -7.87
CA ASN A 177 -14.79 -4.07 -8.07
C ASN A 177 -13.54 -4.64 -7.39
N CYS A 178 -13.03 -3.97 -6.36
CA CYS A 178 -11.96 -4.50 -5.52
C CYS A 178 -12.55 -5.43 -4.47
N SER A 179 -11.77 -6.44 -4.10
CA SER A 179 -12.11 -7.43 -3.09
C SER A 179 -10.87 -7.85 -2.32
N ILE A 180 -11.04 -8.72 -1.32
CA ILE A 180 -9.88 -9.35 -0.68
C ILE A 180 -9.03 -10.14 -1.68
N TRP A 181 -9.61 -10.60 -2.79
CA TRP A 181 -8.92 -11.39 -3.81
C TRP A 181 -8.06 -10.50 -4.70
N THR A 182 -8.53 -9.31 -5.08
CA THR A 182 -7.72 -8.35 -5.85
C THR A 182 -6.52 -7.87 -5.03
N ASP A 183 -6.72 -7.58 -3.75
CA ASP A 183 -5.63 -7.25 -2.81
C ASP A 183 -4.60 -8.38 -2.71
N LEU A 184 -5.06 -9.63 -2.57
CA LEU A 184 -4.17 -10.80 -2.50
C LEU A 184 -3.38 -10.99 -3.81
N CYS A 185 -4.02 -10.73 -4.96
CA CYS A 185 -3.35 -10.79 -6.25
C CYS A 185 -2.26 -9.72 -6.37
N GLN A 186 -2.55 -8.47 -6.00
CA GLN A 186 -1.59 -7.37 -5.96
C GLN A 186 -0.43 -7.67 -5.00
N LEU A 187 -0.72 -8.22 -3.81
CA LEU A 187 0.31 -8.69 -2.89
C LEU A 187 1.18 -9.81 -3.51
N GLY A 188 0.58 -10.68 -4.33
CA GLY A 188 1.28 -11.68 -5.12
C GLY A 188 2.26 -11.07 -6.15
N LEU A 189 1.90 -9.95 -6.78
CA LEU A 189 2.81 -9.19 -7.65
C LEU A 189 3.99 -8.64 -6.84
N VAL A 190 3.74 -8.00 -5.70
CA VAL A 190 4.80 -7.53 -4.78
C VAL A 190 5.72 -8.66 -4.36
N PHE A 191 5.16 -9.83 -4.01
CA PHE A 191 5.93 -11.01 -3.66
C PHE A 191 6.80 -11.50 -4.82
N TYR A 192 6.29 -11.48 -6.04
CA TYR A 192 7.08 -11.79 -7.23
C TYR A 192 8.23 -10.79 -7.42
N GLU A 193 7.99 -9.49 -7.26
CA GLU A 193 9.01 -8.43 -7.39
C GLU A 193 10.13 -8.62 -6.36
N ILE A 194 9.77 -8.80 -5.09
CA ILE A 194 10.71 -9.11 -4.01
C ILE A 194 11.50 -10.39 -4.31
N ALA A 195 10.80 -11.44 -4.74
CA ALA A 195 11.39 -12.76 -4.88
C ALA A 195 12.20 -12.94 -6.17
N THR A 196 12.04 -12.08 -7.17
CA THR A 196 12.76 -12.20 -8.45
C THR A 196 13.64 -11.01 -8.78
N GLY A 197 13.39 -9.85 -8.17
CA GLY A 197 14.00 -8.57 -8.54
C GLY A 197 13.47 -8.01 -9.86
N ARG A 198 12.37 -8.54 -10.40
CA ARG A 198 11.79 -8.10 -11.67
C ARG A 198 10.49 -7.34 -11.42
N MET A 199 10.46 -6.07 -11.84
CA MET A 199 9.24 -5.26 -11.78
C MET A 199 8.21 -5.77 -12.79
N THR A 200 6.95 -5.79 -12.40
CA THR A 200 5.87 -6.34 -13.25
C THR A 200 5.20 -5.28 -14.11
N GLY A 201 4.94 -4.10 -13.56
CA GLY A 201 4.16 -3.06 -14.22
C GLY A 201 2.69 -3.43 -14.49
N ILE A 202 2.19 -4.52 -13.88
CA ILE A 202 0.82 -5.02 -14.12
C ILE A 202 -0.17 -4.18 -13.32
N SER A 203 -1.21 -3.71 -14.00
CA SER A 203 -2.36 -3.03 -13.41
C SER A 203 -3.59 -3.95 -13.41
N LEU A 204 -4.37 -3.91 -12.34
CA LEU A 204 -5.69 -4.57 -12.31
C LEU A 204 -6.80 -3.69 -12.91
N TYR A 205 -6.49 -2.42 -13.14
CA TYR A 205 -7.40 -1.44 -13.72
C TYR A 205 -7.15 -1.35 -15.22
N GLY A 206 -8.22 -1.31 -16.01
CA GLY A 206 -8.13 -1.21 -17.46
C GLY A 206 -7.42 0.06 -17.93
N HIS A 207 -6.80 -0.01 -19.12
CA HIS A 207 -6.17 1.13 -19.79
C HIS A 207 -7.23 2.11 -20.32
N GLY A 208 -7.95 2.78 -19.41
CA GLY A 208 -8.98 3.78 -19.73
C GLY A 208 -8.72 5.15 -19.11
N GLY A 209 -7.84 5.27 -18.12
CA GLY A 209 -7.45 6.54 -17.51
C GLY A 209 -8.60 7.36 -16.90
N SER A 210 -9.78 6.78 -16.73
CA SER A 210 -10.91 7.44 -16.07
C SER A 210 -10.96 7.03 -14.59
N ASP A 211 -11.35 7.96 -13.73
CA ASP A 211 -11.60 7.76 -12.30
C ASP A 211 -12.65 6.66 -11.99
N ASN A 212 -13.31 6.14 -13.03
CA ASN A 212 -14.33 5.07 -12.94
C ASN A 212 -13.81 3.70 -13.41
N SER A 213 -12.51 3.51 -13.57
CA SER A 213 -11.97 2.20 -13.91
C SER A 213 -12.22 1.22 -12.76
N VAL A 214 -12.85 0.09 -13.06
CA VAL A 214 -13.05 -1.01 -12.11
C VAL A 214 -11.90 -2.02 -12.22
N ALA A 215 -11.50 -2.60 -11.09
CA ALA A 215 -10.52 -3.67 -11.04
C ALA A 215 -11.06 -4.94 -11.70
N SER A 216 -10.18 -5.73 -12.30
CA SER A 216 -10.49 -7.08 -12.78
C SER A 216 -9.42 -8.06 -12.30
N PHE A 217 -9.85 -9.22 -11.79
CA PHE A 217 -8.90 -10.26 -11.43
C PHE A 217 -8.20 -10.76 -12.71
N PRO A 218 -6.87 -10.73 -12.79
CA PRO A 218 -6.19 -10.96 -14.04
C PRO A 218 -6.19 -12.44 -14.41
N SER A 219 -6.35 -12.73 -15.70
CA SER A 219 -6.13 -14.06 -16.24
C SER A 219 -4.66 -14.47 -16.09
N ARG A 220 -4.40 -15.78 -15.99
CA ARG A 220 -3.07 -16.31 -15.66
C ARG A 220 -1.99 -15.93 -16.69
N ASP A 221 -2.36 -15.72 -17.94
CA ASP A 221 -1.49 -15.31 -19.05
C ASP A 221 -1.01 -13.86 -18.96
N MET A 222 -1.75 -12.98 -18.27
CA MET A 222 -1.28 -11.63 -17.95
C MET A 222 -0.23 -11.62 -16.85
N LEU A 223 -0.12 -12.70 -16.07
CA LEU A 223 0.76 -12.79 -14.91
C LEU A 223 2.11 -13.45 -15.25
N PRO A 224 3.22 -13.04 -14.62
CA PRO A 224 4.54 -13.57 -14.93
C PRO A 224 4.65 -15.10 -14.73
N ALA A 225 5.52 -15.73 -15.53
CA ALA A 225 5.85 -17.13 -15.34
C ALA A 225 6.71 -17.34 -14.06
N LEU A 226 6.34 -18.32 -13.23
CA LEU A 226 7.10 -18.66 -12.03
C LEU A 226 8.08 -19.81 -12.29
N SER A 227 9.37 -19.57 -12.06
CA SER A 227 10.39 -20.61 -12.09
C SER A 227 10.08 -21.73 -11.09
N LYS A 228 10.24 -22.99 -11.50
CA LYS A 228 10.11 -24.17 -10.62
C LYS A 228 11.07 -24.13 -9.42
N ARG A 229 12.17 -23.37 -9.51
CA ARG A 229 13.17 -23.21 -8.44
C ARG A 229 12.88 -22.04 -7.50
N LEU A 230 11.83 -21.26 -7.75
CA LEU A 230 11.46 -20.14 -6.90
C LEU A 230 10.93 -20.66 -5.55
N TRP A 231 11.60 -20.31 -4.46
CA TRP A 231 11.28 -20.85 -3.12
C TRP A 231 9.86 -20.52 -2.67
N ALA A 232 9.31 -19.37 -3.09
CA ALA A 232 7.97 -18.91 -2.75
C ALA A 232 6.92 -19.18 -3.84
N ARG A 233 7.23 -20.04 -4.82
CA ARG A 233 6.37 -20.29 -5.99
C ARG A 233 4.92 -20.59 -5.58
N ASP A 234 4.74 -21.53 -4.65
CA ASP A 234 3.40 -21.98 -4.24
C ASP A 234 2.60 -20.85 -3.55
N ILE A 235 3.26 -19.96 -2.80
CA ILE A 235 2.61 -18.83 -2.15
C ILE A 235 2.10 -17.84 -3.20
N ILE A 236 2.98 -17.46 -4.15
CA ILE A 236 2.66 -16.49 -5.21
C ILE A 236 1.58 -17.06 -6.15
N GLU A 237 1.70 -18.32 -6.58
CA GLU A 237 0.72 -18.95 -7.45
C GLU A 237 -0.67 -19.05 -6.77
N THR A 238 -0.71 -19.19 -5.44
CA THR A 238 -1.98 -19.19 -4.69
C THR A 238 -2.60 -17.80 -4.60
N CYS A 239 -1.79 -16.74 -4.49
CA CYS A 239 -2.26 -15.35 -4.59
C CYS A 239 -2.88 -15.05 -5.97
N TRP A 240 -2.36 -15.69 -7.01
CA TRP A 240 -2.78 -15.53 -8.41
C TRP A 240 -3.91 -16.46 -8.85
N ARG A 241 -4.58 -17.09 -7.90
CA ARG A 241 -5.81 -17.82 -8.11
C ARG A 241 -6.89 -17.13 -7.29
N GLU A 242 -7.92 -16.64 -7.95
CA GLU A 242 -9.08 -16.04 -7.26
C GLU A 242 -9.68 -17.05 -6.26
N GLY A 243 -9.97 -16.60 -5.05
CA GLY A 243 -10.38 -17.50 -3.96
C GLY A 243 -9.28 -18.44 -3.44
N GLY A 244 -8.02 -18.30 -3.87
CA GLY A 244 -6.98 -19.31 -3.72
C GLY A 244 -6.61 -19.67 -2.28
N TYR A 245 -6.82 -18.75 -1.33
CA TYR A 245 -6.65 -18.95 0.11
C TYR A 245 -7.96 -19.24 0.87
N GLY A 246 -9.10 -19.26 0.18
CA GLY A 246 -10.42 -19.44 0.76
C GLY A 246 -10.70 -18.50 1.93
N ALA A 247 -11.53 -18.92 2.87
CA ALA A 247 -11.92 -18.10 4.03
C ALA A 247 -10.76 -17.62 4.91
N ALA A 248 -9.57 -18.22 4.81
CA ALA A 248 -8.40 -17.77 5.55
C ALA A 248 -7.80 -16.45 5.01
N GLY A 249 -8.03 -16.12 3.73
CA GLY A 249 -7.47 -14.94 3.07
C GLY A 249 -5.95 -14.79 3.32
N ALA A 250 -5.53 -13.59 3.72
CA ALA A 250 -4.11 -13.29 4.01
C ALA A 250 -3.51 -14.15 5.15
N ALA A 251 -4.30 -14.66 6.11
CA ALA A 251 -3.79 -15.56 7.13
C ALA A 251 -3.30 -16.91 6.55
N GLY A 252 -3.86 -17.33 5.42
CA GLY A 252 -3.41 -18.51 4.68
C GLY A 252 -1.97 -18.38 4.15
N ILE A 253 -1.52 -17.16 3.83
CA ILE A 253 -0.14 -16.88 3.44
C ILE A 253 0.81 -17.19 4.60
N LEU A 254 0.46 -16.76 5.82
CA LEU A 254 1.26 -17.00 7.02
C LEU A 254 1.44 -18.50 7.29
N ALA A 255 0.34 -19.26 7.20
CA ALA A 255 0.37 -20.71 7.36
C ALA A 255 1.26 -21.41 6.32
N LYS A 256 1.31 -20.91 5.08
CA LYS A 256 2.25 -21.41 4.06
C LYS A 256 3.69 -21.01 4.36
N LEU A 257 3.94 -19.77 4.77
CA LEU A 257 5.28 -19.28 5.13
C LEU A 257 5.90 -20.07 6.29
N ASP A 258 5.12 -20.48 7.28
CA ASP A 258 5.60 -21.27 8.41
C ASP A 258 6.10 -22.66 7.99
N LYS A 259 5.51 -23.23 6.94
CA LYS A 259 5.91 -24.53 6.36
C LYS A 259 7.16 -24.43 5.48
N VAL A 260 7.52 -23.25 4.99
CA VAL A 260 8.71 -23.06 4.15
C VAL A 260 9.99 -23.19 4.98
N LYS A 261 10.77 -24.24 4.72
CA LYS A 261 12.13 -24.39 5.24
C LYS A 261 13.09 -23.50 4.45
N VAL A 262 13.66 -22.48 5.10
CA VAL A 262 14.70 -21.65 4.48
C VAL A 262 16.02 -22.43 4.53
N PRO A 263 16.73 -22.61 3.39
CA PRO A 263 18.06 -23.22 3.41
C PRO A 263 18.98 -22.44 4.35
N ARG A 264 19.55 -23.12 5.36
CA ARG A 264 20.58 -22.51 6.21
C ARG A 264 21.79 -22.20 5.33
N ARG A 265 22.38 -21.00 5.49
CA ARG A 265 23.67 -20.66 4.86
C ARG A 265 24.66 -21.79 5.20
N ARG A 266 25.25 -22.43 4.19
CA ARG A 266 26.49 -23.18 4.41
C ARG A 266 27.51 -22.14 4.86
N ARG A 267 28.00 -22.30 6.10
CA ARG A 267 29.14 -21.53 6.61
C ARG A 267 30.37 -21.82 5.77
#